data_AF-V2YAR5-F1
#
_entry.id   AF-V2YAR5-F1
#
_cell.length_a   1.000
_cell.length_b   1.000
_cell.length_c   1.000
_cell.angle_alpha   90.00
_cell.angle_beta   90.00
_cell.angle_gamma   90.00
#
_symmetry.space_group_name_H-M   'P 1'
#
loop_
_entity.id
_entity.type
_entity.pdbx_description
1 polymer ?
#
loop_
_entity_poly.entity_id
_entity_poly.type
_entity_poly.pdbx_seq_one_letter_code
_entity_poly.pdbx_strand_id
1 'polypeptide(L)'
;MPEHTITTDCVWRNWLGGTVDSLPFAAKICDINSPDGIDNGRVLKLFLYTEDGEQELAAYERGWSIYPTGKQEASMDALIAYCATLPPADNWHFRAGGENPTLC
;
A
#
# COMPACT_ATOMS: atom_id res chain seq x y z
N MET A 1 11.22 -15.08 -6.32
CA MET A 1 10.46 -14.50 -5.19
C MET A 1 9.09 -15.14 -5.21
N PRO A 2 8.48 -15.46 -4.07
CA PRO A 2 7.11 -15.94 -4.07
C PRO A 2 6.22 -14.91 -4.78
N GLU A 3 5.29 -15.41 -5.59
CA GLU A 3 4.31 -14.56 -6.28
C GLU A 3 3.32 -14.06 -5.23
N HIS A 4 3.45 -12.79 -4.85
CA HIS A 4 2.49 -12.13 -3.97
C HIS A 4 1.30 -11.65 -4.80
N THR A 5 0.09 -11.91 -4.31
CA THR A 5 -1.13 -11.49 -4.99
C THR A 5 -1.58 -10.16 -4.39
N ILE A 6 -1.55 -9.09 -5.19
CA ILE A 6 -1.97 -7.75 -4.76
C ILE A 6 -3.21 -7.32 -5.55
N THR A 7 -4.25 -6.91 -4.84
CA THR A 7 -5.44 -6.26 -5.42
C THR A 7 -5.44 -4.77 -5.10
N THR A 8 -6.15 -4.00 -5.91
CA THR A 8 -6.43 -2.59 -5.65
C THR A 8 -7.93 -2.39 -5.80
N ASP A 9 -8.59 -2.23 -4.65
CA ASP A 9 -10.04 -2.25 -4.57
C ASP A 9 -10.60 -0.83 -4.39
N CYS A 10 -9.80 0.07 -3.80
CA CYS A 10 -10.20 1.46 -3.62
C CYS A 10 -9.03 2.44 -3.82
N VAL A 11 -9.35 3.59 -4.40
CA VAL A 11 -8.46 4.75 -4.50
C VAL A 11 -9.20 5.99 -4.04
N TRP A 12 -8.55 6.79 -3.19
CA TRP A 12 -9.11 8.06 -2.72
C TRP A 12 -8.01 9.10 -2.57
N ARG A 13 -7.99 10.08 -3.50
CA ARG A 13 -6.85 11.01 -3.65
C ARG A 13 -5.57 10.18 -3.80
N ASN A 14 -4.60 10.40 -2.94
CA ASN A 14 -3.35 9.65 -2.93
C ASN A 14 -3.35 8.43 -1.99
N TRP A 15 -4.53 7.97 -1.56
CA TRP A 15 -4.67 6.70 -0.84
C TRP A 15 -5.04 5.58 -1.79
N LEU A 16 -4.46 4.42 -1.51
CA LEU A 16 -4.66 3.16 -2.17
C LEU A 16 -5.05 2.12 -1.12
N GLY A 17 -6.10 1.36 -1.36
CA GLY A 17 -6.47 0.22 -0.53
C GLY A 17 -6.78 -1.00 -1.35
N GLY A 18 -6.55 -2.16 -0.76
CA GLY A 18 -6.80 -3.46 -1.36
C GLY A 18 -6.30 -4.57 -0.47
N THR A 19 -5.85 -5.68 -1.06
CA THR A 19 -5.29 -6.81 -0.31
C THR A 19 -3.91 -7.21 -0.84
N VAL A 20 -3.04 -7.72 0.04
CA VAL A 20 -1.85 -8.50 -0.31
C VAL A 20 -1.93 -9.85 0.36
N ASP A 21 -1.85 -10.94 -0.40
CA ASP A 21 -1.99 -12.30 0.14
C ASP A 21 -3.25 -12.49 1.02
N SER A 22 -4.36 -11.85 0.62
CA SER A 22 -5.64 -11.77 1.35
C SER A 22 -5.66 -10.89 2.61
N LEU A 23 -4.54 -10.26 2.97
CA LEU A 23 -4.47 -9.30 4.06
C LEU A 23 -4.84 -7.89 3.58
N PRO A 24 -5.83 -7.23 4.18
CA PRO A 24 -6.18 -5.86 3.83
C PRO A 24 -5.02 -4.90 4.06
N PHE A 25 -4.86 -3.93 3.18
CA PHE A 25 -3.87 -2.86 3.36
C PHE A 25 -4.44 -1.48 3.01
N ALA A 26 -3.81 -0.45 3.55
CA ALA A 26 -3.99 0.94 3.15
C ALA A 26 -2.64 1.63 3.00
N ALA A 27 -2.38 2.21 1.83
CA ALA A 27 -1.16 2.91 1.50
C ALA A 27 -1.46 4.37 1.14
N LYS A 28 -0.65 5.30 1.65
CA LYS A 28 -0.66 6.69 1.21
C LYS A 28 0.59 6.98 0.40
N ILE A 29 0.39 7.35 -0.85
CA ILE A 29 1.46 7.56 -1.84
C ILE A 29 1.73 9.04 -2.03
N CYS A 30 2.98 9.40 -2.30
CA CYS A 30 3.41 10.72 -2.69
C CYS A 30 4.01 10.65 -4.09
N ASP A 31 3.81 11.68 -4.89
CA ASP A 31 4.31 11.73 -6.27
C ASP A 31 5.82 11.93 -6.33
N ILE A 32 6.37 12.48 -5.24
CA ILE A 32 7.79 12.72 -5.07
C ILE A 32 8.26 11.91 -3.86
N ASN A 33 9.43 11.28 -4.00
CA ASN A 33 10.13 10.63 -2.90
C ASN A 33 10.29 11.58 -1.71
N SER A 34 10.07 11.07 -0.51
CA SER A 34 10.09 11.85 0.72
C SER A 34 11.09 11.24 1.71
N PRO A 35 11.87 12.03 2.45
CA PRO A 35 12.67 11.54 3.58
C PRO A 35 11.82 10.86 4.67
N ASP A 36 10.54 11.22 4.76
CA ASP A 36 9.57 10.61 5.68
C ASP A 36 8.88 9.37 5.07
N GLY A 37 9.23 9.00 3.83
CA GLY A 37 8.69 7.81 3.17
C GLY A 37 9.50 6.57 3.53
N ILE A 38 8.86 5.40 3.43
CA ILE A 38 9.55 4.12 3.55
C ILE A 38 10.70 4.09 2.55
N ASP A 39 11.91 3.81 3.05
CA ASP A 39 13.17 3.80 2.29
C ASP A 39 13.48 5.11 1.54
N ASN A 40 13.08 6.25 2.11
CA ASN A 40 13.11 7.57 1.45
C ASN A 40 12.33 7.59 0.11
N GLY A 41 11.40 6.66 -0.05
CA GLY A 41 10.59 6.50 -1.23
C GLY A 41 9.30 7.29 -1.17
N ARG A 42 8.33 6.82 -1.94
CA ARG A 42 7.05 7.49 -2.19
C ARG A 42 5.91 7.01 -1.29
N VAL A 43 6.13 5.99 -0.47
CA VAL A 43 5.12 5.48 0.48
C VAL A 43 5.24 6.24 1.79
N LEU A 44 4.31 7.16 2.07
CA LEU A 44 4.32 7.99 3.30
C LEU A 44 3.67 7.31 4.49
N LYS A 45 2.67 6.49 4.23
CA LYS A 45 1.97 5.67 5.23
C LYS A 45 1.65 4.32 4.63
N LEU A 46 1.77 3.26 5.42
CA LEU A 46 1.40 1.92 5.01
C LEU A 46 0.92 1.12 6.21
N PHE A 47 -0.28 0.57 6.09
CA PHE A 47 -0.91 -0.26 7.10
C PHE A 47 -1.25 -1.60 6.48
N LEU A 48 -0.96 -2.67 7.21
CA LEU A 48 -1.35 -4.04 6.90
C LEU A 48 -2.17 -4.56 8.07
N TYR A 49 -3.31 -5.16 7.78
CA TYR A 49 -4.25 -5.63 8.79
C TYR A 49 -4.37 -7.15 8.80
N THR A 50 -4.92 -7.69 9.89
CA THR A 50 -5.47 -9.05 9.95
C THR A 50 -6.55 -9.24 8.88
N GLU A 51 -6.85 -10.48 8.51
CA GLU A 51 -7.85 -10.79 7.47
C GLU A 51 -9.24 -10.19 7.75
N ASP A 52 -9.61 -10.03 9.02
CA ASP A 52 -10.85 -9.37 9.45
C ASP A 52 -10.79 -7.83 9.41
N GLY A 53 -9.62 -7.24 9.20
CA GLY A 53 -9.40 -5.80 9.14
C GLY A 53 -9.34 -5.09 10.50
N GLU A 54 -9.45 -5.82 11.62
CA GLU A 54 -9.62 -5.22 12.95
C GLU A 54 -8.28 -4.86 13.62
N GLN A 55 -7.20 -5.59 13.33
CA GLN A 55 -5.91 -5.42 13.97
C GLN A 55 -4.79 -5.10 12.98
N GLU A 56 -3.96 -4.11 13.30
CA GLU A 56 -2.75 -3.80 12.53
C GLU A 56 -1.66 -4.86 12.78
N LEU A 57 -1.24 -5.53 11.70
CA LEU A 57 -0.08 -6.43 11.67
C LEU A 57 1.23 -5.67 11.40
N ALA A 58 1.14 -4.57 10.64
CA ALA A 58 2.24 -3.65 10.39
C ALA A 58 1.68 -2.24 10.17
N ALA A 59 2.41 -1.25 10.68
CA ALA A 59 2.00 0.14 10.61
C ALA A 59 3.24 1.04 10.46
N TYR A 60 3.31 1.73 9.33
CA TYR A 60 4.28 2.76 9.06
C TYR A 60 3.58 4.11 8.93
N GLU A 61 4.01 5.08 9.73
CA GLU A 61 3.56 6.46 9.65
C GLU A 61 4.76 7.38 9.91
N ARG A 62 5.56 7.64 8.86
CA ARG A 62 6.84 8.38 8.94
C ARG A 62 7.84 7.76 9.91
N GLY A 63 7.79 6.44 9.99
CA GLY A 63 8.49 5.63 10.97
C GLY A 63 7.64 4.40 11.32
N TRP A 64 8.30 3.30 11.68
CA TRP A 64 7.61 2.08 12.06
C TRP A 64 6.98 2.23 13.43
N SER A 65 5.65 2.16 13.47
CA SER A 65 4.88 2.02 14.71
C SER A 65 4.74 0.53 15.08
N ILE A 66 4.51 -0.31 14.08
CA ILE A 66 4.53 -1.77 14.18
C ILE A 66 5.34 -2.28 13.01
N TYR A 67 6.51 -2.87 13.28
CA TYR A 67 7.37 -3.45 12.26
C TYR A 67 6.81 -4.84 11.85
N PRO A 68 6.66 -5.15 10.55
CA PRO A 68 6.21 -6.47 10.11
C PRO A 68 7.20 -7.54 10.57
N THR A 69 6.73 -8.72 10.93
CA THR A 69 7.61 -9.83 11.33
C THR A 69 7.26 -11.11 10.60
N GLY A 70 8.24 -11.96 10.31
CA GLY A 70 7.98 -13.28 9.75
C GLY A 70 7.42 -13.23 8.32
N LYS A 71 6.26 -13.84 8.07
CA LYS A 71 5.70 -13.92 6.71
C LYS A 71 5.23 -12.56 6.18
N GLN A 72 4.83 -11.66 7.08
CA GLN A 72 4.34 -10.33 6.74
C GLN A 72 5.44 -9.42 6.20
N GLU A 73 6.72 -9.68 6.50
CA GLU A 73 7.85 -8.92 5.96
C GLU A 73 7.87 -9.02 4.42
N ALA A 74 7.76 -10.23 3.87
CA ALA A 74 7.76 -10.43 2.43
C ALA A 74 6.54 -9.77 1.75
N SER A 75 5.35 -9.85 2.36
CA SER A 75 4.14 -9.18 1.84
C SER A 75 4.29 -7.65 1.87
N MET A 76 4.93 -7.10 2.91
CA MET A 76 5.22 -5.68 3.01
C MET A 76 6.25 -5.21 1.99
N ASP A 77 7.33 -5.96 1.80
CA ASP A 77 8.33 -5.67 0.76
C ASP A 77 7.69 -5.67 -0.63
N ALA A 78 6.83 -6.65 -0.91
CA ALA A 78 6.08 -6.73 -2.15
C ALA A 78 5.12 -5.54 -2.34
N LEU A 79 4.41 -5.12 -1.29
CA LEU A 79 3.56 -3.93 -1.33
C LEU A 79 4.35 -2.64 -1.59
N ILE A 80 5.49 -2.46 -0.92
CA ILE A 80 6.35 -1.29 -1.11
C ILE A 80 6.87 -1.24 -2.56
N ALA A 81 7.36 -2.38 -3.07
CA ALA A 81 7.81 -2.51 -4.45
C ALA A 81 6.67 -2.23 -5.45
N TYR A 82 5.48 -2.77 -5.22
CA TYR A 82 4.31 -2.49 -6.04
C TYR A 82 3.97 -1.00 -6.05
N CYS A 83 3.87 -0.38 -4.87
CA CYS A 83 3.56 1.05 -4.73
C CYS A 83 4.59 1.94 -5.45
N ALA A 84 5.86 1.52 -5.50
CA ALA A 84 6.91 2.24 -6.21
C ALA A 84 6.72 2.25 -7.75
N THR A 85 6.00 1.27 -8.31
CA THR A 85 5.73 1.15 -9.75
C THR A 85 4.50 1.92 -10.23
N LEU A 86 3.63 2.36 -9.31
CA LEU A 86 2.38 3.03 -9.66
C LEU A 86 2.60 4.38 -10.35
N PRO A 87 1.68 4.85 -11.21
CA PRO A 87 1.74 6.21 -11.74
C PRO A 87 1.64 7.27 -10.63
N PRO A 88 1.92 8.56 -10.93
CA PRO A 88 1.68 9.66 -10.01
C PRO A 88 0.24 9.68 -9.48
N ALA A 89 0.08 9.88 -8.18
CA ALA A 89 -1.17 9.82 -7.43
C ALA A 89 -2.04 11.08 -7.58
N ASP A 90 -1.48 12.21 -8.02
CA ASP A 90 -2.28 13.41 -8.36
C ASP A 90 -3.36 13.12 -9.42
N ASN A 91 -3.20 12.04 -10.18
CA ASN A 91 -4.16 11.59 -11.21
C ASN A 91 -5.18 10.55 -10.71
N TRP A 92 -5.12 10.12 -9.45
CA TRP A 92 -5.99 9.06 -8.92
C TRP A 92 -7.34 9.64 -8.49
N HIS A 93 -8.24 9.80 -9.47
CA HIS A 93 -9.62 10.19 -9.20
C HIS A 93 -10.45 9.00 -8.71
N PHE A 94 -11.33 9.27 -7.74
CA PHE A 94 -12.27 8.32 -7.16
C PHE A 94 -13.18 7.71 -8.23
N ARG A 95 -13.22 6.37 -8.32
CA ARG A 95 -14.26 5.62 -9.03
C ARG A 95 -14.84 4.56 -8.09
N ALA A 96 -15.88 4.92 -7.33
CA ALA A 96 -16.74 3.90 -6.73
C ALA A 96 -17.54 3.21 -7.85
N GLY A 97 -17.29 1.92 -8.06
CA GLY A 97 -18.12 1.06 -8.92
C GLY A 97 -17.80 1.06 -10.42
N GLY A 98 -16.60 1.50 -10.84
CA GLY A 98 -16.16 1.37 -12.24
C GLY A 98 -15.17 0.22 -12.41
N GLU A 99 -15.40 -0.64 -13.41
CA GLU A 99 -14.47 -1.71 -13.80
C GLU A 99 -13.07 -1.13 -14.03
N ASN A 100 -12.11 -1.63 -13.24
CA ASN A 100 -10.66 -1.41 -13.26
C ASN A 100 -10.16 0.03 -13.45
N PRO A 101 -9.44 0.62 -12.45
CA PRO A 101 -8.62 1.78 -12.74
C PRO A 101 -7.57 1.36 -13.77
N THR A 102 -7.70 1.85 -14.99
CA THR A 102 -6.60 1.74 -15.95
C THR A 102 -5.52 2.68 -15.43
N LEU A 103 -4.55 2.11 -14.71
CA LEU A 103 -3.26 2.72 -14.44
C LEU A 103 -2.55 2.83 -15.80
N CYS A 104 -2.96 3.81 -16.61
CA CYS A 104 -2.31 4.15 -17.87
C CYS A 104 -1.04 4.97 -17.59
#